data_AF-A0AA36NB15-F1
#
_entry.id   AF-A0AA36NB15-F1
#
_cell.length_a   1.000
_cell.length_b   1.000
_cell.length_c   1.000
_cell.angle_alpha   90.00
_cell.angle_beta   90.00
_cell.angle_gamma   90.00
#
_symmetry.space_group_name_H-M   'P 1'
#
loop_
_entity.id
_entity.type
_entity.pdbx_description
1 polymer ?
#
loop_
_entity_poly.entity_id
_entity_poly.type
_entity_poly.pdbx_seq_one_letter_code
_entity_poly.pdbx_strand_id
1 'polypeptide(L)'
;MSVSRQEHERLEERLARAEKAVMMQAGQIQELQAQVDALLLAPARAAPVVPSATFRERSRTPAPAYSLAMPIPAATPAVQPVASVFARTRPAPARRTGFDVVLTPEQFAEQNGLDEKCLEALLGQAPEVQDLVISQGPAEGRNPSAMVMGRIAKAMRESGSDMQQQVETFIAENLLDEKCAEALRSQTPECQVAVLNQGPASGRNASAMVMGRIAKFQRGGA
;
A
#
# COMPACT_ATOMS: atom_id res chain seq x y z
N MET A 1 26.85 14.22 28.27
CA MET A 1 27.44 14.15 26.92
C MET A 1 27.43 15.56 26.36
N SER A 2 28.57 16.24 26.30
CA SER A 2 28.68 17.60 25.78
C SER A 2 28.78 17.53 24.25
N VAL A 3 27.75 18.02 23.56
CA VAL A 3 27.73 18.16 22.10
C VAL A 3 28.89 19.05 21.68
N SER A 4 29.67 18.62 20.68
CA SER A 4 30.80 19.40 20.19
C SER A 4 30.32 20.65 19.46
N ARG A 5 31.09 21.73 19.52
CA ARG A 5 30.75 23.00 18.84
C ARG A 5 30.50 22.81 17.34
N GLN A 6 31.25 21.92 16.70
CA GLN A 6 31.07 21.59 15.28
C GLN A 6 29.74 20.88 14.98
N GLU A 7 29.27 20.01 15.89
CA GLU A 7 27.95 19.38 15.74
C GLU A 7 26.83 20.41 15.89
N HIS A 8 27.01 21.39 16.79
CA HIS A 8 26.05 22.47 16.94
C HIS A 8 25.93 23.33 15.67
N GLU A 9 27.07 23.76 15.10
CA GLU A 9 27.10 24.54 13.85
C GLU A 9 26.44 23.77 12.68
N ARG A 10 26.69 22.46 12.56
CA ARG A 10 26.02 21.61 11.55
C ARG A 10 24.52 21.51 11.76
N LEU A 11 24.05 21.45 13.01
CA LEU A 11 22.63 21.42 13.33
C LEU A 11 21.98 22.76 13.01
N GLU A 12 22.63 23.88 13.31
CA GLU A 12 22.16 25.23 12.96
C GLU A 12 22.04 25.40 11.44
N GLU A 13 23.03 24.95 10.66
CA GLU A 13 22.94 25.01 9.20
C GLU A 13 21.79 24.16 8.64
N ARG A 14 21.60 22.96 9.18
CA ARG A 14 20.49 22.07 8.78
C ARG A 14 19.14 22.68 9.13
N LEU A 15 19.04 23.28 10.32
CA LEU A 15 17.84 23.95 10.79
C LEU A 15 17.52 25.17 9.91
N ALA A 16 18.50 26.02 9.62
CA ALA A 16 18.31 27.18 8.73
C ALA A 16 17.89 26.78 7.31
N ARG A 17 18.43 25.68 6.77
CA ARG A 17 17.98 25.12 5.47
C ARG A 17 16.55 24.60 5.54
N ALA A 18 16.19 23.91 6.61
CA ALA A 18 14.84 23.41 6.82
C ALA A 18 13.83 24.56 6.96
N GLU A 19 14.14 25.59 7.75
CA GLU A 19 13.30 26.79 7.91
C GLU A 19 13.06 27.49 6.58
N LYS A 20 14.12 27.67 5.77
CA LYS A 20 14.00 28.24 4.43
C LYS A 20 13.12 27.40 3.51
N ALA A 21 13.24 26.07 3.58
CA ALA A 21 12.41 25.17 2.78
C ALA A 21 10.93 25.25 3.20
N VAL A 22 10.65 25.30 4.50
CA VAL A 22 9.29 25.48 5.03
C VAL A 22 8.69 26.81 4.59
N MET A 23 9.46 27.91 4.63
CA MET A 23 9.00 29.21 4.13
C MET A 23 8.67 29.18 2.63
N MET A 24 9.49 28.52 1.80
CA MET A 24 9.20 28.39 0.37
C MET A 24 7.94 27.56 0.12
N GLN A 25 7.78 26.45 0.83
CA GLN A 25 6.58 25.61 0.74
C GLN A 25 5.32 26.36 1.18
N ALA A 26 5.40 27.12 2.26
CA ALA A 26 4.28 27.95 2.73
C ALA A 26 3.85 28.99 1.68
N GLY A 27 4.83 29.61 0.99
CA GLY A 27 4.54 30.51 -0.13
C GLY A 27 3.85 29.81 -1.30
N GLN A 28 4.30 28.61 -1.68
CA GLN A 28 3.66 27.81 -2.73
C GLN A 28 2.23 27.42 -2.37
N ILE A 29 1.99 27.02 -1.11
CA ILE A 29 0.65 26.69 -0.61
C ILE A 29 -0.26 27.91 -0.69
N GLN A 30 0.23 29.09 -0.29
CA GLN A 30 -0.54 30.32 -0.35
C GLN A 30 -0.89 30.71 -1.79
N GLU A 31 0.03 30.51 -2.75
CA GLU A 31 -0.23 30.74 -4.16
C GLU A 31 -1.30 29.78 -4.71
N LEU A 32 -1.19 28.48 -4.38
CA LEU A 32 -2.19 27.49 -4.76
C LEU A 32 -3.56 27.77 -4.15
N GLN A 33 -3.60 28.20 -2.89
CA GLN A 33 -4.84 28.63 -2.24
C GLN A 33 -5.45 29.84 -2.95
N ALA A 34 -4.65 30.84 -3.32
CA ALA A 34 -5.13 32.00 -4.08
C ALA A 34 -5.66 31.59 -5.46
N GLN A 35 -5.04 30.62 -6.14
CA GLN A 35 -5.54 30.08 -7.41
C GLN A 35 -6.87 29.34 -7.23
N VAL A 36 -6.99 28.52 -6.19
CA VAL A 36 -8.24 27.81 -5.85
C VAL A 36 -9.35 28.81 -5.52
N ASP A 37 -9.07 29.81 -4.68
CA ASP A 37 -10.02 30.86 -4.34
C ASP A 37 -10.45 31.67 -5.58
N ALA A 38 -9.52 31.97 -6.50
CA ALA A 38 -9.85 32.64 -7.75
C ALA A 38 -10.76 31.79 -8.65
N LEU A 39 -10.61 30.46 -8.65
CA LEU A 39 -11.50 29.55 -9.36
C LEU A 39 -12.87 29.43 -8.68
N LEU A 40 -12.92 29.45 -7.35
CA LEU A 40 -14.17 29.36 -6.57
C LEU A 40 -14.96 30.67 -6.57
N LEU A 41 -14.28 31.82 -6.62
CA LEU A 41 -14.89 33.15 -6.62
C LEU A 41 -15.10 33.73 -8.03
N ALA A 42 -14.76 32.97 -9.09
CA ALA A 42 -15.05 33.36 -10.46
C ALA A 42 -16.58 33.48 -10.65
N PRO A 43 -17.12 34.67 -10.94
CA PRO A 43 -18.52 34.79 -11.26
C PRO A 43 -18.79 34.00 -12.53
N ALA A 44 -19.92 33.28 -12.57
CA ALA A 44 -20.43 32.56 -13.74
C ALA A 44 -20.52 33.52 -14.94
N ARG A 45 -19.41 33.69 -15.67
CA ARG A 45 -19.41 34.38 -16.96
C ARG A 45 -20.09 33.45 -17.94
N ALA A 46 -21.17 33.98 -18.50
CA ALA A 46 -22.02 33.37 -19.51
C ALA A 46 -21.22 32.51 -20.49
N ALA A 47 -21.72 31.28 -20.67
CA ALA A 47 -21.24 30.35 -21.66
C ALA A 47 -21.13 31.00 -23.05
N PRO A 48 -20.00 30.87 -23.76
CA PRO A 48 -20.00 31.16 -25.18
C PRO A 48 -20.81 30.08 -25.90
N VAL A 49 -21.88 30.52 -26.54
CA VAL A 49 -22.65 29.76 -27.52
C VAL A 49 -21.70 29.29 -28.62
N VAL A 50 -21.41 27.99 -28.66
CA VAL A 50 -20.71 27.34 -29.77
C VAL A 50 -21.72 27.14 -30.91
N PRO A 51 -21.46 27.63 -32.13
CA PRO A 51 -22.32 27.34 -33.26
C PRO A 51 -22.08 25.92 -33.77
N SER A 52 -23.18 25.21 -33.99
CA SER A 52 -23.26 23.89 -34.62
C SER A 52 -22.48 23.84 -35.94
N ALA A 53 -21.43 23.01 -35.98
CA ALA A 53 -20.82 22.54 -37.22
C ALA A 53 -21.21 21.08 -37.45
N THR A 54 -21.86 20.87 -38.58
CA THR A 54 -22.40 19.64 -39.12
C THR A 54 -21.32 18.57 -39.40
N PHE A 55 -21.65 17.33 -39.01
CA PHE A 55 -21.53 16.11 -39.81
C PHE A 55 -20.17 15.74 -40.43
N ARG A 56 -19.56 14.66 -39.93
CA ARG A 56 -19.09 13.56 -40.79
C ARG A 56 -18.85 12.28 -40.00
N GLU A 57 -19.70 11.29 -40.28
CA GLU A 57 -19.51 9.88 -39.96
C GLU A 57 -18.15 9.36 -40.44
N ARG A 58 -17.43 8.66 -39.56
CA ARG A 58 -16.56 7.54 -39.94
C ARG A 58 -16.62 6.46 -38.87
N SER A 59 -17.60 5.58 -39.06
CA SER A 59 -17.62 4.21 -38.59
C SER A 59 -16.30 3.51 -38.95
N ARG A 60 -15.75 2.71 -38.03
CA ARG A 60 -15.00 1.45 -38.29
C ARG A 60 -14.43 0.90 -36.98
N THR A 61 -15.22 0.09 -36.30
CA THR A 61 -14.72 -1.17 -35.73
C THR A 61 -14.75 -2.23 -36.83
N PRO A 62 -13.83 -3.20 -36.80
CA PRO A 62 -14.22 -4.55 -37.19
C PRO A 62 -13.91 -5.59 -36.11
N ALA A 63 -14.80 -6.58 -36.06
CA ALA A 63 -14.89 -7.71 -35.14
C ALA A 63 -13.80 -8.78 -35.33
N PRO A 64 -13.63 -9.73 -34.38
CA PRO A 64 -12.69 -10.84 -34.50
C PRO A 64 -13.24 -11.98 -35.39
N ALA A 65 -12.39 -12.54 -36.24
CA ALA A 65 -12.73 -13.67 -37.11
C ALA A 65 -12.06 -14.97 -36.64
N TYR A 66 -12.84 -16.04 -36.74
CA TYR A 66 -12.61 -17.43 -36.34
C TYR A 66 -11.55 -18.18 -37.17
N SER A 67 -10.85 -19.10 -36.49
CA SER A 67 -10.37 -20.44 -36.88
C SER A 67 -10.04 -20.78 -38.34
N LEU A 68 -8.80 -21.23 -38.58
CA LEU A 68 -8.48 -22.30 -39.53
C LEU A 68 -7.37 -23.21 -38.98
N ALA A 69 -7.67 -24.51 -39.02
CA ALA A 69 -6.81 -25.64 -38.69
C ALA A 69 -5.71 -25.88 -39.75
N MET A 70 -4.62 -26.58 -39.38
CA MET A 70 -3.74 -27.47 -40.18
C MET A 70 -2.45 -27.85 -39.38
N PRO A 71 -1.66 -28.90 -39.73
CA PRO A 71 -1.51 -30.09 -38.88
C PRO A 71 -0.08 -30.41 -38.38
N ILE A 72 -0.05 -31.47 -37.56
CA ILE A 72 1.03 -32.23 -36.90
C ILE A 72 2.22 -32.58 -37.83
N PRO A 73 3.44 -32.71 -37.28
CA PRO A 73 4.25 -33.89 -37.59
C PRO A 73 4.61 -34.71 -36.35
N ALA A 74 4.46 -36.02 -36.53
CA ALA A 74 4.71 -37.09 -35.57
C ALA A 74 6.20 -37.38 -35.40
N ALA A 75 6.63 -37.68 -34.17
CA ALA A 75 7.82 -38.46 -33.90
C ALA A 75 7.69 -39.17 -32.54
N THR A 76 7.22 -40.41 -32.58
CA THR A 76 7.55 -41.47 -31.60
C THR A 76 8.99 -41.94 -31.85
N PRO A 77 9.77 -42.37 -30.85
CA PRO A 77 9.71 -43.77 -30.37
C PRO A 77 9.82 -43.88 -28.83
N ALA A 78 9.00 -44.69 -28.16
CA ALA A 78 9.14 -46.14 -27.92
C ALA A 78 10.04 -46.51 -26.72
N VAL A 79 9.57 -47.51 -25.95
CA VAL A 79 10.30 -48.40 -25.02
C VAL A 79 10.59 -47.81 -23.63
N GLN A 80 10.38 -48.44 -22.45
CA GLN A 80 9.63 -49.59 -21.89
C GLN A 80 9.67 -49.42 -20.33
N PRO A 81 8.92 -50.21 -19.53
CA PRO A 81 8.78 -50.01 -18.09
C PRO A 81 9.73 -50.88 -17.25
N VAL A 82 10.19 -50.38 -16.09
CA VAL A 82 10.63 -51.24 -14.96
C VAL A 82 10.32 -50.58 -13.62
N ALA A 83 9.83 -51.40 -12.70
CA ALA A 83 9.49 -51.05 -11.34
C ALA A 83 10.72 -51.01 -10.41
N SER A 84 10.50 -50.34 -9.27
CA SER A 84 11.04 -50.68 -7.94
C SER A 84 12.45 -50.21 -7.50
N VAL A 85 12.38 -49.39 -6.44
CA VAL A 85 13.16 -49.47 -5.18
C VAL A 85 14.56 -48.84 -5.13
N PHE A 86 14.81 -48.19 -3.98
CA PHE A 86 16.01 -47.54 -3.43
C PHE A 86 15.97 -46.00 -3.49
N ALA A 87 15.51 -45.33 -2.43
CA ALA A 87 16.22 -45.03 -1.18
C ALA A 87 17.24 -43.89 -1.33
N ARG A 88 17.01 -42.83 -0.53
CA ARG A 88 18.02 -41.90 0.03
C ARG A 88 18.75 -41.07 -1.05
N THR A 89 18.53 -39.77 -1.13
CA THR A 89 18.97 -38.82 -0.11
C THR A 89 18.19 -37.52 -0.23
N ARG A 90 17.63 -37.07 0.90
CA ARG A 90 17.28 -35.66 1.10
C ARG A 90 18.53 -34.81 0.87
N PRO A 91 18.51 -33.74 0.07
CA PRO A 91 19.51 -32.69 0.25
C PRO A 91 19.29 -32.12 1.66
N ALA A 92 20.37 -32.13 2.44
CA ALA A 92 20.41 -31.71 3.83
C ALA A 92 19.82 -30.30 4.01
N PRO A 93 19.18 -30.02 5.17
CA PRO A 93 18.82 -28.66 5.51
C PRO A 93 20.10 -27.82 5.54
N ALA A 94 20.17 -26.82 4.66
CA ALA A 94 21.16 -25.77 4.77
C ALA A 94 21.15 -25.27 6.22
N ARG A 95 22.33 -25.30 6.81
CA ARG A 95 22.62 -25.09 8.21
C ARG A 95 21.76 -23.95 8.78
N ARG A 96 20.91 -24.28 9.75
CA ARG A 96 20.49 -23.35 10.79
C ARG A 96 21.75 -22.95 11.57
N THR A 97 22.49 -21.97 11.07
CA THR A 97 23.20 -21.01 11.93
C THR A 97 22.07 -20.09 12.42
N GLY A 98 21.44 -20.34 13.56
CA GLY A 98 22.12 -20.49 14.84
C GLY A 98 22.62 -19.13 15.31
N PHE A 99 21.81 -18.08 15.19
CA PHE A 99 21.72 -16.92 16.07
C PHE A 99 20.35 -16.28 15.82
N ASP A 100 19.54 -16.12 16.86
CA ASP A 100 18.48 -15.12 16.97
C ASP A 100 19.13 -13.73 16.84
N VAL A 101 19.61 -13.38 15.65
CA VAL A 101 19.89 -11.98 15.36
C VAL A 101 18.53 -11.40 15.04
N VAL A 102 17.94 -10.74 16.03
CA VAL A 102 16.95 -9.70 15.78
C VAL A 102 17.70 -8.66 14.94
N LEU A 103 17.79 -8.89 13.63
CA LEU A 103 18.36 -7.95 12.69
C LEU A 103 17.44 -6.74 12.78
N THR A 104 17.97 -5.60 13.22
CA THR A 104 17.16 -4.39 13.16
C THR A 104 16.86 -4.07 11.69
N PRO A 105 15.75 -3.40 11.37
CA PRO A 105 15.43 -3.00 10.00
C PRO A 105 16.58 -2.24 9.33
N GLU A 106 17.36 -1.49 10.11
CA GLU A 106 18.56 -0.77 9.66
C GLU A 106 19.69 -1.73 9.26
N GLN A 107 19.98 -2.74 10.09
CA GLN A 107 21.00 -3.75 9.78
C GLN A 107 20.61 -4.59 8.56
N PHE A 108 19.33 -4.91 8.41
CA PHE A 108 18.81 -5.58 7.23
C PHE A 108 18.95 -4.72 5.97
N ALA A 109 18.73 -3.40 6.09
CA ALA A 109 18.89 -2.47 4.99
C ALA A 109 20.35 -2.31 4.54
N GLU A 110 21.28 -2.21 5.47
CA GLU A 110 22.72 -2.15 5.17
C GLU A 110 23.23 -3.43 4.50
N GLN A 111 22.80 -4.60 4.98
CA GLN A 111 23.23 -5.89 4.43
C GLN A 111 22.74 -6.13 3.01
N ASN A 112 21.56 -5.62 2.66
CA ASN A 112 20.95 -5.81 1.34
C ASN A 112 21.15 -4.61 0.40
N GLY A 113 21.78 -3.52 0.87
CA GLY A 113 21.96 -2.29 0.09
C GLY A 113 20.62 -1.64 -0.28
N LEU A 114 19.67 -1.57 0.66
CA LEU A 114 18.37 -0.96 0.41
C LEU A 114 18.48 0.55 0.29
N ASP A 115 17.64 1.12 -0.59
CA ASP A 115 17.50 2.56 -0.71
C ASP A 115 16.95 3.20 0.57
N GLU A 116 17.34 4.44 0.85
CA GLU A 116 16.88 5.22 2.01
C GLU A 116 15.35 5.30 2.09
N LYS A 117 14.67 5.41 0.93
CA LYS A 117 13.20 5.38 0.83
C LYS A 117 12.59 4.04 1.22
N CYS A 118 13.27 2.94 0.92
CA CYS A 118 12.82 1.60 1.28
C CYS A 118 12.98 1.35 2.78
N LEU A 119 14.07 1.88 3.37
CA LEU A 119 14.30 1.85 4.81
C LEU A 119 13.26 2.68 5.57
N GLU A 120 12.98 3.91 5.14
CA GLU A 120 11.91 4.74 5.71
C GLU A 120 10.55 4.02 5.63
N ALA A 121 10.25 3.41 4.48
CA ALA A 121 9.01 2.67 4.31
C ALA A 121 8.91 1.48 5.28
N LEU A 122 10.01 0.76 5.51
CA LEU A 122 10.08 -0.38 6.44
C LEU A 122 9.96 0.07 7.90
N LEU A 123 10.69 1.12 8.30
CA LEU A 123 10.65 1.69 9.65
C LEU A 123 9.28 2.30 9.98
N GLY A 124 8.57 2.83 8.98
CA GLY A 124 7.22 3.35 9.14
C GLY A 124 6.14 2.26 9.35
N GLN A 125 6.49 0.97 9.25
CA GLN A 125 5.53 -0.12 9.47
C GLN A 125 5.46 -0.60 10.90
N ALA A 126 4.39 -1.31 11.22
CA ALA A 126 4.24 -2.03 12.48
C ALA A 126 5.39 -3.04 12.70
N PRO A 127 5.82 -3.27 13.96
CA PRO A 127 6.92 -4.18 14.27
C PRO A 127 6.66 -5.61 13.79
N GLU A 128 5.40 -6.04 13.77
CA GLU A 128 4.98 -7.34 13.23
C GLU A 128 5.26 -7.47 11.73
N VAL A 129 4.99 -6.39 10.96
CA VAL A 129 5.26 -6.34 9.52
C VAL A 129 6.76 -6.31 9.25
N GLN A 130 7.53 -5.58 10.06
CA GLN A 130 8.99 -5.54 9.98
C GLN A 130 9.59 -6.94 10.19
N ASP A 131 9.20 -7.62 11.26
CA ASP A 131 9.68 -8.98 11.58
C ASP A 131 9.29 -9.99 10.50
N LEU A 132 8.09 -9.87 9.93
CA LEU A 132 7.62 -10.73 8.84
C LEU A 132 8.44 -10.51 7.55
N VAL A 133 8.90 -9.28 7.28
CA VAL A 133 9.77 -8.98 6.14
C VAL A 133 11.20 -9.45 6.37
N ILE A 134 11.72 -9.29 7.60
CA ILE A 134 13.09 -9.69 7.99
C ILE A 134 13.20 -11.22 8.06
N SER A 135 12.17 -11.91 8.58
CA SER A 135 12.11 -13.38 8.64
C SER A 135 12.02 -14.05 7.27
N GLN A 136 11.62 -13.32 6.21
CA GLN A 136 11.70 -13.81 4.83
C GLN A 136 13.14 -13.86 4.29
N GLY A 137 14.12 -13.39 5.05
CA GLY A 137 15.55 -13.50 4.73
C GLY A 137 16.06 -12.42 3.78
N PRO A 138 17.32 -12.51 3.30
CA PRO A 138 17.91 -11.48 2.46
C PRO A 138 17.18 -11.30 1.11
N ALA A 139 17.23 -10.10 0.56
CA ALA A 139 16.66 -9.73 -0.72
C ALA A 139 17.74 -9.79 -1.81
N GLU A 140 18.14 -11.01 -2.19
CA GLU A 140 19.11 -11.20 -3.27
C GLU A 140 18.40 -11.09 -4.63
N GLY A 141 18.72 -10.05 -5.39
CA GLY A 141 18.12 -9.85 -6.72
C GLY A 141 18.67 -8.64 -7.47
N ARG A 142 18.14 -8.41 -8.67
CA ARG A 142 18.54 -7.29 -9.55
C ARG A 142 18.13 -5.92 -8.98
N ASN A 143 17.15 -5.89 -8.07
CA ASN A 143 16.74 -4.72 -7.31
C ASN A 143 16.23 -5.16 -5.92
N PRO A 144 17.09 -5.13 -4.88
CA PRO A 144 16.72 -5.57 -3.53
C PRO A 144 15.63 -4.68 -2.92
N SER A 145 15.68 -3.37 -3.16
CA SER A 145 14.69 -2.38 -2.70
C SER A 145 13.28 -2.72 -3.18
N ALA A 146 13.13 -3.04 -4.48
CA ALA A 146 11.83 -3.39 -5.06
C ALA A 146 11.28 -4.71 -4.49
N MET A 147 12.16 -5.68 -4.20
CA MET A 147 11.75 -6.94 -3.58
C MET A 147 11.26 -6.72 -2.16
N VAL A 148 11.99 -5.94 -1.34
CA VAL A 148 11.58 -5.63 0.03
C VAL A 148 10.28 -4.84 0.05
N MET A 149 10.11 -3.85 -0.83
CA MET A 149 8.82 -3.14 -0.99
C MET A 149 7.67 -4.08 -1.33
N GLY A 150 7.90 -5.08 -2.20
CA GLY A 150 6.91 -6.11 -2.49
C GLY A 150 6.57 -6.99 -1.29
N ARG A 151 7.58 -7.32 -0.45
CA ARG A 151 7.38 -8.07 0.79
C ARG A 151 6.62 -7.26 1.84
N ILE A 152 6.92 -5.97 1.97
CA ILE A 152 6.18 -5.04 2.83
C ILE A 152 4.72 -5.00 2.40
N ALA A 153 4.43 -4.79 1.11
CA ALA A 153 3.05 -4.75 0.60
C ALA A 153 2.29 -6.07 0.82
N LYS A 154 3.00 -7.21 0.76
CA LYS A 154 2.42 -8.52 1.08
C LYS A 154 2.18 -8.69 2.58
N ALA A 155 3.15 -8.32 3.42
CA ALA A 155 3.06 -8.42 4.86
C ALA A 155 1.98 -7.47 5.42
N MET A 156 1.82 -6.27 4.87
CA MET A 156 0.70 -5.37 5.20
C MET A 156 -0.67 -6.03 4.97
N ARG A 157 -0.83 -6.73 3.84
CA ARG A 157 -2.05 -7.47 3.51
C ARG A 157 -2.29 -8.67 4.44
N GLU A 158 -1.22 -9.36 4.82
CA GLU A 158 -1.29 -10.57 5.65
C GLU A 158 -1.44 -10.26 7.15
N SER A 159 -0.84 -9.16 7.63
CA SER A 159 -0.87 -8.76 9.04
C SER A 159 -2.14 -8.00 9.44
N GLY A 160 -3.03 -7.64 8.51
CA GLY A 160 -4.24 -6.87 8.83
C GLY A 160 -3.99 -5.45 9.35
N SER A 161 -2.73 -5.02 9.38
CA SER A 161 -2.27 -3.68 9.78
C SER A 161 -2.96 -2.59 8.96
N ASP A 162 -3.14 -2.82 7.66
CA ASP A 162 -3.89 -1.90 6.79
C ASP A 162 -5.33 -1.72 7.27
N MET A 163 -5.98 -2.79 7.72
CA MET A 163 -7.37 -2.75 8.16
C MET A 163 -7.51 -1.99 9.47
N GLN A 164 -6.64 -2.27 10.44
CA GLN A 164 -6.63 -1.55 11.72
C GLN A 164 -6.34 -0.07 11.50
N GLN A 165 -5.37 0.27 10.66
CA GLN A 165 -5.03 1.66 10.36
C GLN A 165 -6.17 2.37 9.61
N GLN A 166 -6.85 1.70 8.67
CA GLN A 166 -8.05 2.22 8.02
C GLN A 166 -9.19 2.46 8.99
N VAL A 167 -9.40 1.56 9.96
CA VAL A 167 -10.40 1.72 11.03
C VAL A 167 -10.04 2.92 11.91
N GLU A 168 -8.79 3.07 12.32
CA GLU A 168 -8.33 4.22 13.11
C GLU A 168 -8.49 5.55 12.36
N THR A 169 -8.08 5.60 11.09
CA THR A 169 -8.29 6.77 10.23
C THR A 169 -9.77 7.10 10.12
N PHE A 170 -10.63 6.10 9.90
CA PHE A 170 -12.07 6.30 9.81
C PHE A 170 -12.69 6.81 11.13
N ILE A 171 -12.22 6.30 12.27
CA ILE A 171 -12.63 6.77 13.60
C ILE A 171 -12.26 8.25 13.79
N ALA A 172 -11.02 8.62 13.43
CA ALA A 172 -10.50 9.97 13.56
C ALA A 172 -11.21 10.96 12.62
N GLU A 173 -11.43 10.59 11.36
CA GLU A 173 -12.09 11.43 10.36
C GLU A 173 -13.56 11.68 10.67
N ASN A 174 -14.26 10.68 11.19
CA ASN A 174 -15.70 10.77 11.47
C ASN A 174 -16.02 11.16 12.92
N LEU A 175 -14.98 11.41 13.74
CA LEU A 175 -15.09 11.78 15.16
C LEU A 175 -16.01 10.81 15.93
N LEU A 176 -15.76 9.51 15.80
CA LEU A 176 -16.59 8.49 16.44
C LEU A 176 -16.37 8.47 17.95
N ASP A 177 -17.44 8.19 18.70
CA ASP A 177 -17.36 8.01 20.15
C ASP A 177 -16.53 6.78 20.51
N GLU A 178 -15.85 6.79 21.66
CA GLU A 178 -14.99 5.69 22.12
C GLU A 178 -15.72 4.34 22.14
N LYS A 179 -16.99 4.33 22.57
CA LYS A 179 -17.82 3.11 22.58
C LYS A 179 -18.08 2.55 21.18
N CYS A 180 -18.21 3.42 20.19
CA CYS A 180 -18.39 3.02 18.79
C CYS A 180 -17.06 2.56 18.18
N ALA A 181 -15.96 3.25 18.49
CA ALA A 181 -14.62 2.88 18.08
C ALA A 181 -14.25 1.47 18.59
N GLU A 182 -14.47 1.21 19.88
CA GLU A 182 -14.23 -0.09 20.50
C GLU A 182 -15.13 -1.19 19.90
N ALA A 183 -16.41 -0.88 19.65
CA ALA A 183 -17.32 -1.80 18.98
C ALA A 183 -16.85 -2.14 17.55
N LEU A 184 -16.32 -1.17 16.80
CA LEU A 184 -15.80 -1.39 15.43
C LEU A 184 -14.48 -2.18 15.45
N ARG A 185 -13.55 -1.84 16.36
CA ARG A 185 -12.28 -2.56 16.56
C ARG A 185 -12.48 -4.02 16.94
N SER A 186 -13.51 -4.32 17.73
CA SER A 186 -13.82 -5.68 18.20
C SER A 186 -14.59 -6.55 17.18
N GLN A 187 -15.01 -6.00 16.03
CA GLN A 187 -15.66 -6.79 14.98
C GLN A 187 -14.67 -7.60 14.14
N THR A 188 -15.22 -8.57 13.38
CA THR A 188 -14.46 -9.30 12.37
C THR A 188 -13.95 -8.37 11.26
N PRO A 189 -12.81 -8.70 10.61
CA PRO A 189 -12.26 -7.89 9.52
C PRO A 189 -13.25 -7.74 8.36
N GLU A 190 -14.07 -8.76 8.09
CA GLU A 190 -15.13 -8.71 7.07
C GLU A 190 -16.19 -7.65 7.39
N CYS A 191 -16.59 -7.54 8.67
CA CYS A 191 -17.52 -6.53 9.12
C CYS A 191 -16.89 -5.12 9.06
N GLN A 192 -15.63 -4.98 9.46
CA GLN A 192 -14.90 -3.71 9.36
C GLN A 192 -14.83 -3.21 7.91
N VAL A 193 -14.44 -4.09 6.98
CA VAL A 193 -14.44 -3.83 5.53
C VAL A 193 -15.83 -3.41 5.05
N ALA A 194 -16.88 -4.13 5.44
CA ALA A 194 -18.24 -3.82 5.03
C ALA A 194 -18.72 -2.45 5.54
N VAL A 195 -18.28 -2.04 6.73
CA VAL A 195 -18.59 -0.72 7.31
C VAL A 195 -17.82 0.39 6.60
N LEU A 196 -16.53 0.16 6.33
CA LEU A 196 -15.65 1.11 5.62
C LEU A 196 -16.10 1.30 4.17
N ASN A 197 -16.46 0.22 3.46
CA ASN A 197 -16.96 0.26 2.07
C ASN A 197 -18.29 1.01 1.92
N GLN A 198 -19.06 1.16 2.99
CA GLN A 198 -20.28 1.97 2.99
C GLN A 198 -20.01 3.48 3.04
N GLY A 199 -18.74 3.90 3.07
CA GLY A 199 -18.30 5.28 2.95
C GLY A 199 -18.36 6.08 4.25
N PRO A 200 -17.97 7.38 4.24
CA PRO A 200 -17.90 8.22 5.43
C PRO A 200 -19.27 8.35 6.12
N ALA A 201 -19.25 8.38 7.46
CA ALA A 201 -20.43 8.53 8.29
C ALA A 201 -20.78 10.02 8.48
N SER A 202 -21.03 10.72 7.37
CA SER A 202 -21.40 12.14 7.39
C SER A 202 -22.89 12.30 7.73
N GLY A 203 -23.23 12.27 9.02
CA GLY A 203 -24.59 12.46 9.53
C GLY A 203 -24.65 13.21 10.85
N ARG A 204 -25.87 13.47 11.36
CA ARG A 204 -26.10 14.17 12.63
C ARG A 204 -25.51 13.45 13.85
N ASN A 205 -25.29 12.13 13.73
CA ASN A 205 -24.57 11.31 14.70
C ASN A 205 -23.86 10.17 13.95
N ALA A 206 -22.56 10.35 13.68
CA ALA A 206 -21.73 9.39 12.96
C ALA A 206 -21.63 8.04 13.70
N SER A 207 -21.44 8.07 15.02
CA SER A 207 -21.39 6.89 15.88
C SER A 207 -22.64 6.01 15.76
N ALA A 208 -23.83 6.61 15.79
CA ALA A 208 -25.09 5.89 15.66
C ALA A 208 -25.24 5.23 14.29
N MET A 209 -24.77 5.89 13.23
CA MET A 209 -24.78 5.31 11.88
C MET A 209 -23.85 4.10 11.79
N VAL A 210 -22.61 4.22 12.27
CA VAL A 210 -21.62 3.14 12.24
C VAL A 210 -22.10 1.93 13.05
N MET A 211 -22.62 2.16 14.26
CA MET A 211 -23.25 1.11 15.06
C MET A 211 -24.42 0.43 14.33
N GLY A 212 -25.24 1.21 13.61
CA GLY A 212 -26.31 0.68 12.76
C GLY A 212 -25.80 -0.20 11.62
N ARG A 213 -24.66 0.16 11.00
CA ARG A 213 -24.02 -0.63 9.94
C ARG A 213 -23.47 -1.95 10.49
N ILE A 214 -22.81 -1.91 11.65
CA ILE A 214 -22.32 -3.11 12.35
C ILE A 214 -23.50 -4.03 12.67
N ALA A 215 -24.57 -3.50 13.27
CA ALA A 215 -25.76 -4.29 13.60
C ALA A 215 -26.45 -4.85 12.34
N LYS A 216 -26.44 -4.12 11.22
CA LYS A 216 -26.96 -4.59 9.94
C LYS A 216 -26.12 -5.73 9.37
N PHE A 217 -24.79 -5.66 9.47
CA PHE A 217 -23.90 -6.73 9.05
C PHE A 217 -24.12 -7.99 9.89
N GLN A 218 -24.18 -7.84 11.22
CA GLN A 218 -24.44 -8.96 12.14
C GLN A 218 -25.82 -9.61 11.93
N ARG A 219 -26.84 -8.82 11.59
CA ARG A 219 -28.21 -9.32 11.34
C ARG A 219 -28.40 -9.87 9.92
N GLY A 220 -27.59 -9.42 8.96
CA GLY A 220 -27.68 -9.75 7.54
C GLY A 220 -26.60 -10.69 7.03
N GLY A 221 -25.74 -11.22 7.90
CA GLY A 221 -24.70 -12.18 7.53
C GLY A 221 -25.28 -13.54 7.16
N ALA A 222 -25.63 -13.70 5.87
CA ALA A 222 -25.89 -14.94 5.16
C ALA A 222 -25.17 -14.89 3.81
#